data_AF-A0A924I9C5-F1
#
_entry.id   AF-A0A924I9C5-F1
#
_cell.length_a   1.000
_cell.length_b   1.000
_cell.length_c   1.000
_cell.angle_alpha   90.00
_cell.angle_beta   90.00
_cell.angle_gamma   90.00
#
_symmetry.space_group_name_H-M   'P 1'
#
loop_
_entity.id
_entity.type
_entity.pdbx_description
1 polymer ?
#
loop_
_entity_poly.entity_id
_entity_poly.type
_entity_poly.pdbx_seq_one_letter_code
_entity_poly.pdbx_strand_id
1 'polypeptide(L)'
;MRTQEGAVAFTTPTSRCAFPTAPTNGPDIAIFCERPEQNDEAVTALPDAVIEVISKGYRARDYVIGLPFYLTQGIKDIVVFNPYTNEVLHCRPSGYRKTHESPVELTLIRGCTVTV
;
A
#
# COMPACT_ATOMS: atom_id res chain seq x y z
N MET A 1 21.67 -24.89 -1.72
CA MET A 1 21.89 -23.43 -1.62
C MET A 1 20.74 -22.72 -2.33
N ARG A 2 19.68 -22.38 -1.59
CA ARG A 2 18.60 -21.42 -1.90
C ARG A 2 17.58 -21.58 -0.76
N THR A 3 17.79 -20.86 0.33
CA THR A 3 16.72 -20.59 1.30
C THR A 3 15.81 -19.56 0.64
N GLN A 4 14.63 -19.98 0.18
CA GLN A 4 13.54 -19.04 -0.10
C GLN A 4 12.92 -18.66 1.24
N GLU A 5 13.54 -17.70 1.94
CA GLU A 5 12.80 -16.87 2.88
C GLU A 5 11.88 -16.00 2.04
N GLY A 6 10.56 -16.14 2.20
CA GLY A 6 9.60 -15.24 1.57
C GLY A 6 9.93 -13.80 1.95
N ALA A 7 9.97 -12.89 0.98
CA ALA A 7 10.28 -11.49 1.25
C ALA A 7 9.29 -10.93 2.28
N VAL A 8 9.81 -10.36 3.37
CA VAL A 8 9.01 -9.80 4.46
C VAL A 8 8.69 -8.35 4.14
N ALA A 9 7.42 -7.97 4.24
CA ALA A 9 6.98 -6.59 4.10
C ALA A 9 7.48 -5.73 5.28
N PHE A 10 8.08 -4.59 4.99
CA PHE A 10 8.45 -3.58 5.99
C PHE A 10 7.46 -2.41 5.95
N THR A 11 6.96 -2.02 7.12
CA THR A 11 6.06 -0.86 7.27
C THR A 11 6.84 0.36 7.75
N THR A 12 6.68 1.50 7.08
CA THR A 12 7.20 2.79 7.56
C THR A 12 6.07 3.76 7.90
N PRO A 13 6.20 4.56 8.98
CA PRO A 13 5.27 5.65 9.26
C PRO A 13 5.13 6.60 8.07
N THR A 14 3.90 7.03 7.86
CA THR A 14 3.46 7.86 6.73
C THR A 14 4.17 9.22 6.70
N SER A 15 4.49 9.77 7.89
CA SER A 15 5.25 11.01 8.08
C SER A 15 6.66 10.97 7.50
N ARG A 16 7.16 9.78 7.15
CA ARG A 16 8.47 9.61 6.53
C ARG A 16 8.40 9.37 5.02
N CYS A 17 7.24 9.23 4.38
CA CYS A 17 7.21 9.01 2.93
C CYS A 17 7.10 10.36 2.19
N ALA A 18 8.13 10.72 1.42
CA ALA A 18 8.11 11.91 0.57
C ALA A 18 7.53 11.58 -0.81
N PHE A 19 6.29 12.00 -1.06
CA PHE A 19 5.69 11.93 -2.38
C PHE A 19 5.79 13.30 -3.07
N PRO A 20 6.32 13.39 -4.31
CA PRO A 20 6.56 14.66 -5.00
C PRO A 20 5.36 15.59 -5.12
N THR A 21 4.13 15.05 -5.10
CA THR A 21 2.88 15.82 -5.31
C THR A 21 1.74 15.42 -4.36
N ALA A 22 2.01 14.77 -3.22
CA ALA A 22 0.94 14.21 -2.38
C ALA A 22 0.08 15.25 -1.64
N PRO A 23 -1.20 14.89 -1.34
CA PRO A 23 -1.92 15.51 -0.25
C PRO A 23 -1.11 15.38 1.04
N THR A 24 -1.28 16.33 1.96
CA THR A 24 -0.47 16.54 3.18
C THR A 24 -0.31 15.31 4.12
N ASN A 25 -1.04 14.23 3.89
CA ASN A 25 -0.99 12.99 4.66
C ASN A 25 -0.82 11.81 3.68
N GLY A 26 0.26 11.03 3.83
CA GLY A 26 0.51 9.82 3.04
C GLY A 26 -0.49 8.68 3.33
N PRO A 27 -0.29 7.48 2.74
CA PRO A 27 -1.20 6.33 2.91
C PRO A 27 -1.20 5.84 4.34
N ASP A 28 -2.27 5.24 4.84
CA ASP A 28 -2.31 4.68 6.21
C ASP A 28 -1.14 3.71 6.48
N ILE A 29 -0.83 2.84 5.52
CA ILE A 29 0.30 1.91 5.59
C ILE A 29 1.06 1.90 4.26
N ALA A 30 2.37 2.12 4.32
CA ALA A 30 3.30 1.94 3.20
C ALA A 30 4.08 0.64 3.37
N ILE A 31 4.16 -0.17 2.30
CA ILE A 31 4.86 -1.46 2.28
C ILE A 31 6.05 -1.38 1.33
N PHE A 32 7.21 -1.79 1.85
CA PHE A 32 8.42 -2.00 1.08
C PHE A 32 8.79 -3.48 1.16
N CYS A 33 9.00 -4.14 0.02
CA CYS A 33 9.48 -5.53 0.03
C CYS A 33 11.00 -5.62 0.26
N GLU A 34 11.71 -4.51 0.09
CA GLU A 34 13.13 -4.35 0.45
C GLU A 34 13.24 -3.26 1.51
N ARG A 35 14.04 -3.46 2.55
CA ARG A 35 14.17 -2.47 3.62
C ARG A 35 14.72 -1.16 3.03
N PRO A 36 13.97 -0.04 3.12
CA PRO A 36 14.48 1.25 2.69
C PRO A 36 15.56 1.75 3.66
N GLU A 37 16.46 2.60 3.18
CA GLU A 37 17.39 3.32 4.06
C GLU A 37 16.60 4.16 5.07
N GLN A 38 16.98 4.07 6.34
CA GLN A 38 16.35 4.79 7.43
C GLN A 38 17.35 5.81 7.97
N ASN A 39 17.22 7.05 7.52
CA ASN A 39 17.98 8.19 8.03
C ASN A 39 17.01 9.13 8.76
N ASP A 40 17.51 10.21 9.37
CA ASP A 40 16.67 11.23 10.02
C ASP A 40 15.82 12.05 9.01
N GLU A 41 16.01 11.79 7.71
CA GLU A 41 15.27 12.38 6.60
C GLU A 41 14.06 11.53 6.19
N ALA A 42 13.17 12.12 5.39
CA ALA A 42 12.07 11.37 4.79
C ALA A 42 12.61 10.28 3.83
N VAL A 43 12.03 9.09 3.92
CA VAL A 43 12.14 8.03 2.93
C VAL A 43 11.66 8.57 1.58
N THR A 44 12.60 8.70 0.66
CA THR A 44 12.36 9.14 -0.73
C THR A 44 12.05 7.98 -1.66
N ALA A 45 12.34 6.75 -1.23
CA ALA A 45 11.95 5.55 -1.95
C ALA A 45 10.41 5.44 -2.00
N LEU A 46 9.89 5.16 -3.20
CA LEU A 46 8.47 4.85 -3.35
C LEU A 46 8.17 3.48 -2.74
N PRO A 47 7.07 3.32 -2.00
CA PRO A 47 6.65 2.01 -1.53
C PRO A 47 6.29 1.09 -2.69
N ASP A 48 6.49 -0.21 -2.50
CA ASP A 48 6.06 -1.23 -3.46
C ASP A 48 4.54 -1.40 -3.46
N ALA A 49 3.93 -1.27 -2.27
CA ALA A 49 2.49 -1.29 -2.09
C ALA A 49 2.02 -0.31 -1.02
N VAL A 50 0.74 0.06 -1.08
CA VAL A 50 0.08 0.86 -0.04
C VAL A 50 -1.22 0.20 0.39
N ILE A 51 -1.56 0.34 1.67
CA ILE A 51 -2.88 -0.02 2.21
C ILE A 51 -3.55 1.25 2.73
N GLU A 52 -4.79 1.47 2.28
CA GLU A 52 -5.69 2.48 2.84
C GLU A 52 -6.82 1.80 3.61
N VAL A 53 -7.12 2.29 4.81
CA VAL A 53 -8.22 1.78 5.64
C VAL A 53 -9.37 2.77 5.59
N ILE A 54 -10.51 2.32 5.06
CA ILE A 54 -11.70 3.18 4.94
C ILE A 54 -12.14 3.66 6.32
N SER A 55 -12.18 4.98 6.51
CA SER A 55 -12.68 5.61 7.73
C SER A 55 -14.13 6.10 7.58
N LYS A 56 -14.89 6.11 8.69
CA LYS A 56 -16.29 6.56 8.72
C LYS A 56 -16.37 8.03 8.27
N GLY A 57 -17.08 8.30 7.18
CA GLY A 57 -17.32 9.66 6.67
C GLY A 57 -16.35 10.14 5.58
N TYR A 58 -15.33 9.35 5.20
CA TYR A 58 -14.30 9.74 4.22
C TYR A 58 -14.25 8.86 2.95
N ARG A 59 -15.29 8.06 2.68
CA ARG A 59 -15.41 7.17 1.50
C ARG A 59 -15.03 7.81 0.15
N ALA A 60 -15.26 9.11 -0.02
CA ALA A 60 -14.90 9.83 -1.24
C ALA A 60 -13.38 10.05 -1.37
N ARG A 61 -12.63 10.27 -0.29
CA ARG A 61 -11.18 10.53 -0.38
C ARG A 61 -10.41 9.25 -0.71
N ASP A 62 -10.74 8.14 -0.08
CA ASP A 62 -9.94 6.91 -0.19
C ASP A 62 -10.14 6.23 -1.56
N TYR A 63 -11.39 6.18 -2.05
CA TYR A 63 -11.71 5.59 -3.35
C TYR A 63 -11.53 6.55 -4.54
N VAL A 64 -11.84 7.85 -4.38
CA VAL A 64 -11.90 8.78 -5.52
C VAL A 64 -10.63 9.64 -5.62
N ILE A 65 -9.89 9.85 -4.53
CA ILE A 65 -8.71 10.72 -4.52
C ILE A 65 -7.42 9.91 -4.33
N GLY A 66 -7.36 9.03 -3.32
CA GLY A 66 -6.17 8.24 -2.97
C GLY A 66 -5.77 7.25 -4.06
N LEU A 67 -6.72 6.41 -4.50
CA LEU A 67 -6.48 5.40 -5.54
C LEU A 67 -5.90 5.99 -6.85
N PRO A 68 -6.53 7.00 -7.48
CA PRO A 68 -5.94 7.63 -8.67
C PRO A 68 -4.59 8.27 -8.40
N PHE A 69 -4.41 8.90 -7.22
CA PHE A 69 -3.14 9.49 -6.83
C PHE A 69 -2.01 8.45 -6.79
N TYR A 70 -2.18 7.34 -6.06
CA TYR A 70 -1.14 6.31 -5.96
C TYR A 70 -0.82 5.66 -7.30
N LEU A 71 -1.83 5.49 -8.16
CA LEU A 71 -1.62 5.03 -9.53
C LEU A 71 -0.73 6.01 -10.31
N THR A 72 -0.93 7.33 -10.18
CA THR A 72 -0.10 8.34 -10.85
C THR A 72 1.34 8.40 -10.31
N GLN A 73 1.55 8.04 -9.05
CA GLN A 73 2.90 8.00 -8.44
C GLN A 73 3.68 6.73 -8.79
N GLY A 74 3.06 5.75 -9.48
CA GLY A 74 3.72 4.51 -9.87
C GLY A 74 3.75 3.42 -8.80
N ILE A 75 2.87 3.50 -7.78
CA ILE A 75 2.69 2.42 -6.81
C ILE A 75 2.14 1.18 -7.50
N LYS A 76 2.74 0.02 -7.22
CA LYS A 76 2.53 -1.20 -8.01
C LYS A 76 1.33 -2.02 -7.55
N ASP A 77 1.10 -2.05 -6.24
CA ASP A 77 -0.06 -2.70 -5.63
C ASP A 77 -0.74 -1.71 -4.67
N ILE A 78 -2.05 -1.51 -4.86
CA ILE A 78 -2.86 -0.65 -4.00
C ILE A 78 -3.93 -1.52 -3.37
N VAL A 79 -3.98 -1.52 -2.04
CA VAL A 79 -4.97 -2.27 -1.27
C VAL A 79 -5.86 -1.29 -0.52
N VAL A 80 -7.17 -1.48 -0.61
CA VAL A 80 -8.15 -0.70 0.16
C VAL A 80 -8.92 -1.66 1.03
N PHE A 81 -8.84 -1.48 2.34
CA PHE A 81 -9.55 -2.30 3.32
C PHE A 81 -10.74 -1.53 3.90
N ASN A 82 -11.92 -2.11 3.82
CA ASN A 82 -13.13 -1.58 4.44
C ASN A 82 -13.48 -2.38 5.71
N PRO A 83 -13.15 -1.87 6.91
CA PRO A 83 -13.37 -2.59 8.17
C PRO A 83 -14.85 -2.72 8.55
N TYR A 84 -15.76 -2.00 7.87
CA TYR A 84 -17.20 -2.09 8.12
C TYR A 84 -17.85 -3.26 7.37
N THR A 85 -17.19 -3.78 6.33
CA THR A 85 -17.71 -4.87 5.49
C THR A 85 -16.72 -6.03 5.35
N ASN A 86 -15.54 -5.93 5.96
CA ASN A 86 -14.40 -6.82 5.74
C ASN A 86 -13.96 -6.95 4.28
N GLU A 87 -14.34 -5.99 3.43
CA GLU A 87 -13.98 -6.04 2.00
C GLU A 87 -12.54 -5.55 1.81
N VAL A 88 -11.76 -6.29 1.03
CA VAL A 88 -10.40 -5.92 0.63
C VAL A 88 -10.35 -5.80 -0.89
N LEU A 89 -10.14 -4.58 -1.39
CA LEU A 89 -9.93 -4.32 -2.82
C LEU A 89 -8.43 -4.28 -3.13
N HIS A 90 -7.96 -5.13 -4.03
CA HIS A 90 -6.57 -5.14 -4.52
C HIS A 90 -6.52 -4.69 -5.99
N CYS A 91 -5.80 -3.60 -6.25
CA CYS A 91 -5.67 -2.95 -7.55
C CYS A 91 -4.20 -2.85 -7.99
N ARG A 92 -3.97 -2.82 -9.31
CA ARG A 92 -2.66 -2.53 -9.92
C ARG A 92 -2.80 -1.58 -11.11
N PRO A 93 -1.73 -0.86 -11.48
CA PRO A 93 -1.70 -0.02 -12.69
C PRO A 93 -1.99 -0.76 -14.00
N SER A 94 -1.77 -2.08 -14.05
CA SER A 94 -2.07 -2.91 -15.23
C SER A 94 -3.56 -3.09 -15.51
N GLY A 95 -4.44 -2.55 -14.67
CA GLY A 95 -5.89 -2.77 -14.72
C GLY A 95 -6.34 -4.01 -13.94
N TYR A 96 -5.43 -4.76 -13.31
CA TYR A 96 -5.80 -5.82 -12.38
C TYR A 96 -6.59 -5.21 -11.21
N ARG A 97 -7.77 -5.77 -10.96
CA ARG A 97 -8.65 -5.37 -9.87
C ARG A 97 -9.39 -6.59 -9.35
N LYS A 98 -9.25 -6.89 -8.06
CA LYS A 98 -9.91 -8.01 -7.42
C LYS A 98 -10.39 -7.65 -6.02
N THR A 99 -11.59 -8.10 -5.69
CA THR A 99 -12.16 -7.97 -4.35
C THR A 99 -12.02 -9.29 -3.60
N HIS A 100 -11.70 -9.18 -2.31
CA HIS A 100 -11.50 -10.26 -1.36
C HIS A 100 -12.25 -9.94 -0.06
N GLU A 101 -12.27 -10.91 0.86
CA GLU A 101 -12.78 -10.74 2.22
C GLU A 101 -11.62 -10.96 3.20
N SER A 102 -11.45 -10.06 4.16
CA SER A 102 -10.45 -10.16 5.24
C SER A 102 -10.87 -11.22 6.28
N PRO A 103 -9.94 -12.03 6.82
CA PRO A 103 -8.50 -11.99 6.56
C PRO A 103 -8.11 -12.66 5.24
N VAL A 104 -7.23 -12.02 4.47
CA VAL A 104 -6.69 -12.56 3.21
C VAL A 104 -5.19 -12.33 3.09
N GLU A 105 -4.45 -13.36 2.67
CA GLU A 105 -3.04 -13.23 2.28
C GLU A 105 -2.95 -12.82 0.81
N LEU A 106 -2.28 -11.69 0.55
CA LEU A 106 -2.06 -11.14 -0.77
C LEU A 106 -0.58 -11.25 -1.14
N THR A 107 -0.29 -11.80 -2.32
CA THR A 107 1.06 -11.74 -2.91
C THR A 107 1.19 -10.48 -3.78
N LEU A 108 2.07 -9.58 -3.36
CA LEU A 108 2.37 -8.34 -4.07
C LEU A 108 3.25 -8.62 -5.30
N ILE A 109 3.33 -7.69 -6.25
CA ILE A 109 4.02 -7.91 -7.53
C ILE A 109 5.53 -8.20 -7.36
N ARG A 110 6.11 -7.75 -6.25
CA ARG A 110 7.52 -7.97 -5.89
C ARG A 110 7.74 -9.29 -5.13
N GLY A 111 6.69 -10.07 -4.92
CA GLY A 111 6.75 -11.40 -4.31
C GLY A 111 6.67 -11.42 -2.79
N CYS A 112 6.69 -10.26 -2.10
CA CYS A 112 6.38 -10.23 -0.67
C CYS A 112 4.88 -10.43 -0.42
N THR A 113 4.55 -10.99 0.74
CA THR A 113 3.15 -11.25 1.13
C THR A 113 2.72 -10.31 2.25
N VAL A 114 1.42 -10.02 2.29
CA VAL A 114 0.77 -9.26 3.35
C VAL A 114 -0.57 -9.89 3.70
N THR A 115 -0.89 -9.93 4.99
CA THR A 115 -2.22 -10.30 5.47
C THR A 115 -3.00 -9.05 5.80
N VAL A 116 -4.20 -8.93 5.23
CA VAL A 116 -5.12 -7.80 5.41
C VAL A 116 -6.44 -8.33 5.91
#